data_AF-A0A914VCD6-F1
#
_entry.id   AF-A0A914VCD6-F1
#
_cell.length_a   1.000
_cell.length_b   1.000
_cell.length_c   1.000
_cell.angle_alpha   90.00
_cell.angle_beta   90.00
_cell.angle_gamma   90.00
#
_symmetry.space_group_name_H-M   'P 1'
#
loop_
_entity.id
_entity.type
_entity.pdbx_description
1 polymer ?
#
loop_
_entity_poly.entity_id
_entity_poly.type
_entity_poly.pdbx_seq_one_letter_code
_entity_poly.pdbx_strand_id
1 'polypeptide(L)'
;MFLFESDSFGTVLCTGDMRHDHRMEKLFATEPAFMRLQNLTIDHIYLDNTYLDEKIAKFPTREEAISEVTEIIRNRPEVDVFIGLNKLGK
;
A
#
# COMPACT_ATOMS: atom_id res chain seq x y z
N MET A 1 -0.51 8.46 4.39
CA MET A 1 0.75 9.22 4.29
C MET A 1 0.54 10.68 4.62
N PHE A 2 1.55 11.32 5.20
CA PHE A 2 1.63 12.76 5.43
C PHE A 2 3.04 13.26 5.10
N LEU A 3 3.12 14.44 4.48
CA LEU A 3 4.37 15.16 4.22
C LEU A 3 4.39 16.41 5.09
N PHE A 4 5.45 16.59 5.86
CA PHE A 4 5.67 17.76 6.71
C PHE A 4 6.91 18.51 6.22
N GLU A 5 6.82 19.83 6.18
CA GLU A 5 7.90 20.70 5.71
C GLU A 5 8.08 21.87 6.67
N SER A 6 9.32 22.08 7.11
CA SER A 6 9.68 23.22 7.96
C SER A 6 11.15 23.56 7.80
N ASP A 7 11.47 24.84 7.88
CA ASP A 7 12.86 25.31 7.94
C ASP A 7 13.62 24.78 9.17
N SER A 8 12.90 24.37 10.23
CA SER A 8 13.50 23.93 11.50
C SER A 8 13.88 22.45 11.53
N PHE A 9 13.20 21.60 10.76
CA PHE A 9 13.39 20.13 10.78
C PHE A 9 13.41 19.49 9.39
N GLY A 10 13.43 20.30 8.33
CA GLY A 10 13.48 19.84 6.95
C GLY A 10 12.15 19.22 6.47
N THR A 11 12.28 18.31 5.52
CA THR A 11 11.17 17.60 4.86
C THR A 11 11.05 16.18 5.40
N VAL A 12 9.90 15.87 5.99
CA VAL A 12 9.63 14.58 6.64
C VAL A 12 8.44 13.88 5.97
N LEU A 13 8.65 12.67 5.47
CA LEU A 13 7.57 11.83 4.93
C LEU A 13 7.20 10.72 5.94
N CYS A 14 5.95 10.72 6.38
CA CYS A 14 5.39 9.67 7.23
C CYS A 14 4.43 8.80 6.39
N THR A 15 4.75 7.53 6.19
CA THR A 15 3.88 6.67 5.36
C THR A 15 2.59 6.30 6.09
N GLY A 16 2.65 6.14 7.42
CA GLY A 16 1.66 5.35 8.17
C GLY A 16 1.68 3.90 7.68
N ASP A 17 0.63 3.14 7.95
CA ASP A 17 0.45 1.82 7.34
C ASP A 17 0.19 1.97 5.83
N MET A 18 0.99 1.32 4.99
CA MET A 18 0.86 1.46 3.55
C MET A 18 1.40 0.22 2.82
N ARG A 19 0.77 -0.09 1.69
CA ARG A 19 1.25 -1.09 0.75
C ARG A 19 1.51 -0.42 -0.59
N HIS A 20 2.79 -0.33 -0.97
CA HIS A 20 3.20 0.10 -2.31
C HIS A 20 2.77 -0.94 -3.35
N ASP A 21 2.22 -0.47 -4.47
CA ASP A 21 1.94 -1.28 -5.65
C ASP A 21 1.90 -0.41 -6.92
N HIS A 22 1.71 -1.07 -8.07
CA HIS A 22 1.69 -0.43 -9.39
C HIS A 22 0.62 0.68 -9.53
N ARG A 23 -0.41 0.73 -8.68
CA ARG A 23 -1.40 1.82 -8.70
C ARG A 23 -0.83 3.06 -8.07
N MET A 24 -0.05 2.92 -6.99
CA MET A 24 0.65 4.02 -6.36
C MET A 24 1.70 4.64 -7.30
N GLU A 25 2.38 3.81 -8.10
CA GLU A 25 3.32 4.28 -9.13
C GLU A 25 2.65 5.20 -10.15
N LYS A 26 1.41 4.89 -10.57
CA LYS A 26 0.65 5.74 -11.49
C LYS A 26 0.34 7.11 -10.90
N LEU A 27 0.16 7.21 -9.59
CA LEU A 27 -0.14 8.49 -8.92
C LEU A 27 0.99 9.50 -9.11
N PHE A 28 2.24 9.05 -9.23
CA PHE A 28 3.37 9.92 -9.51
C PHE A 28 3.32 10.62 -10.88
N ALA A 29 2.47 10.16 -11.80
CA ALA A 29 2.23 10.82 -13.09
C ALA A 29 0.89 11.56 -13.15
N THR A 30 -0.06 11.28 -12.24
CA THR A 30 -1.44 11.78 -12.34
C THR A 30 -1.85 12.69 -11.19
N GLU A 31 -1.33 12.46 -9.98
CA GLU A 31 -1.75 13.17 -8.78
C GLU A 31 -0.79 14.31 -8.43
N PRO A 32 -1.26 15.57 -8.32
CA PRO A 32 -0.40 16.72 -8.02
C PRO A 32 0.45 16.56 -6.77
N ALA A 33 -0.09 15.96 -5.71
CA ALA A 33 0.65 15.71 -4.47
C ALA A 33 1.83 14.75 -4.67
N PHE A 34 1.66 13.71 -5.49
CA PHE A 34 2.71 12.73 -5.78
C PHE A 34 3.73 13.27 -6.80
N MET A 35 3.27 13.99 -7.83
CA MET A 35 4.17 14.70 -8.75
C MET A 35 5.09 15.67 -8.01
N ARG A 36 4.57 16.36 -6.99
CA ARG A 36 5.38 17.23 -6.13
C ARG A 36 6.45 16.44 -5.37
N LEU A 37 6.11 15.28 -4.81
CA LEU A 37 7.06 14.41 -4.10
C LEU A 37 8.26 14.02 -4.96
N GLN A 38 8.11 13.87 -6.29
CA GLN A 38 9.23 13.53 -7.20
C GLN A 38 10.36 14.56 -7.21
N ASN A 39 10.03 15.83 -6.93
CA ASN A 39 10.95 16.96 -7.04
C ASN A 39 11.45 17.44 -5.67
N LEU A 40 11.10 16.74 -4.59
CA LEU A 40 11.49 17.09 -3.23
C LEU A 40 12.63 16.22 -2.75
N THR A 41 13.59 16.85 -2.06
CA THR A 41 14.53 16.14 -1.20
C THR A 41 13.82 15.81 0.11
N ILE A 42 13.77 14.54 0.46
CA ILE A 42 13.22 14.07 1.75
C ILE A 42 14.39 13.86 2.71
N ASP A 43 14.40 14.60 3.81
CA ASP A 43 15.45 14.51 4.83
C ASP A 43 15.23 13.30 5.75
N HIS A 44 13.97 13.03 6.11
CA HIS A 44 13.61 11.92 6.97
C HIS A 44 12.37 11.17 6.46
N ILE A 45 12.40 9.83 6.56
CA ILE A 45 11.26 8.97 6.25
C ILE A 45 10.90 8.11 7.46
N TYR A 46 9.64 8.19 7.88
CA TYR A 46 9.02 7.24 8.79
C TYR A 46 8.25 6.23 7.95
N LEU A 47 8.88 5.08 7.73
CA LEU A 47 8.45 4.04 6.80
C LEU A 47 7.67 2.93 7.52
N ASP A 48 6.59 2.46 6.90
CA ASP A 48 5.96 1.18 7.24
C ASP A 48 6.95 0.04 7.03
N ASN A 49 7.41 -0.52 8.14
CA ASN A 49 8.38 -1.60 8.17
C ASN A 49 7.77 -2.95 8.59
N THR A 50 6.44 -3.08 8.55
CA THR A 50 5.71 -4.30 9.00
C THR A 50 6.27 -5.58 8.37
N TYR A 51 6.69 -5.53 7.11
CA TYR A 51 7.25 -6.66 6.37
C TYR A 51 8.67 -6.40 5.83
N LEU A 52 9.46 -5.54 6.51
CA LEU A 52 10.84 -5.23 6.12
C LEU A 52 11.82 -6.30 6.62
N ASP A 53 11.63 -7.55 6.19
CA ASP A 53 12.55 -8.68 6.45
C ASP A 53 12.72 -9.51 5.17
N GLU A 54 13.97 -9.69 4.74
CA GLU A 54 14.35 -10.43 3.53
C GLU A 54 13.95 -11.91 3.57
N LYS A 55 13.65 -12.46 4.76
CA LYS A 55 13.19 -13.84 4.95
C LYS A 55 11.69 -14.01 4.71
N ILE A 56 10.93 -12.92 4.59
CA ILE A 56 9.49 -12.98 4.35
C ILE A 56 9.23 -13.39 2.90
N ALA A 57 8.36 -14.37 2.71
CA ALA A 57 7.95 -14.84 1.38
C ALA A 57 7.29 -13.70 0.57
N LYS A 58 7.52 -13.69 -0.74
CA LYS A 58 6.86 -12.74 -1.65
C LYS A 58 5.35 -12.91 -1.58
N PHE A 59 4.64 -11.81 -1.34
CA PHE A 59 3.18 -11.78 -1.37
C PHE A 59 2.68 -11.66 -2.81
N PRO A 60 1.53 -12.27 -3.16
CA PRO A 60 0.85 -11.96 -4.41
C PRO A 60 0.42 -10.49 -4.42
N THR A 61 0.26 -9.92 -5.62
CA THR A 61 -0.40 -8.62 -5.81
C THR A 61 -1.83 -8.64 -5.28
N ARG A 62 -2.43 -7.47 -5.07
CA ARG A 62 -3.83 -7.42 -4.63
C ARG A 62 -4.75 -8.03 -5.69
N GLU A 63 -4.42 -7.83 -6.95
CA GLU A 63 -5.19 -8.31 -8.10
C GLU A 63 -5.13 -9.84 -8.22
N GLU A 64 -3.96 -10.45 -8.04
CA GLU A 64 -3.81 -11.91 -7.99
C GLU A 64 -4.59 -12.51 -6.82
N ALA A 65 -4.46 -11.93 -5.62
CA ALA A 65 -5.19 -12.39 -4.44
C ALA A 65 -6.72 -12.30 -4.62
N ILE A 66 -7.21 -11.20 -5.21
CA ILE A 66 -8.63 -11.02 -5.54
C ILE A 66 -9.07 -12.05 -6.59
N SER A 67 -8.26 -12.28 -7.63
CA SER A 67 -8.56 -13.25 -8.67
C SER A 67 -8.71 -14.65 -8.09
N GLU A 68 -7.74 -15.08 -7.27
CA GLU A 68 -7.74 -16.39 -6.63
C GLU A 68 -8.97 -16.59 -5.73
N VAL A 69 -9.25 -15.62 -4.85
CA VAL A 69 -10.44 -15.70 -3.97
C VAL A 69 -11.73 -15.73 -4.79
N THR A 70 -11.83 -14.90 -5.82
CA THR A 70 -13.04 -14.84 -6.66
C THR A 70 -13.23 -16.13 -7.46
N GLU A 71 -12.16 -16.75 -7.94
CA GLU A 71 -12.19 -18.03 -8.64
C GLU A 71 -12.68 -19.16 -7.72
N ILE A 72 -12.15 -19.24 -6.49
CA ILE A 72 -12.59 -20.21 -5.48
C ILE A 72 -14.10 -20.09 -5.23
N ILE A 73 -14.60 -18.87 -5.07
CA ILE A 73 -16.02 -18.59 -4.82
C ILE A 73 -16.89 -18.99 -6.01
N ARG A 74 -16.49 -18.59 -7.23
CA ARG A 74 -17.25 -18.88 -8.46
C ARG A 74 -17.38 -20.37 -8.75
N ASN A 75 -16.39 -21.17 -8.36
CA ASN A 75 -16.38 -22.61 -8.58
C ASN A 75 -17.26 -23.40 -7.59
N ARG A 76 -17.89 -22.74 -6.61
CA ARG A 76 -18.81 -23.35 -5.63
C ARG A 76 -20.07 -22.51 -5.43
N PRO A 77 -20.92 -22.33 -6.46
CA PRO A 77 -22.12 -21.51 -6.37
C PRO A 77 -23.18 -22.04 -5.37
N GLU A 78 -23.06 -23.30 -4.95
CA GLU A 78 -24.01 -24.01 -4.10
C GLU A 78 -23.79 -23.83 -2.59
N VAL A 79 -22.70 -23.18 -2.18
CA VAL A 79 -22.35 -23.02 -0.76
C VAL A 79 -22.37 -21.56 -0.32
N ASP A 80 -22.69 -21.32 0.95
CA ASP A 80 -22.49 -20.02 1.58
C ASP A 80 -21.00 -19.75 1.79
N VAL A 81 -20.56 -18.54 1.46
CA VAL A 81 -19.18 -18.10 1.64
C VAL A 81 -19.10 -17.12 2.81
N PHE A 82 -18.34 -17.49 3.83
CA PHE A 82 -18.06 -16.65 4.99
C PHE A 82 -16.64 -16.07 4.89
N ILE A 83 -16.53 -14.74 4.85
CA ILE A 83 -15.24 -14.04 4.79
C ILE A 83 -14.94 -13.49 6.19
N GLY A 84 -14.00 -14.11 6.91
CA GLY A 84 -13.64 -13.77 8.29
C GLY A 84 -12.79 -12.50 8.38
N LEU A 85 -13.37 -11.44 8.94
CA LEU A 85 -12.79 -10.09 8.96
C LEU A 85 -12.77 -9.52 10.38
N ASN A 86 -11.63 -8.99 10.85
CA ASN A 86 -11.46 -8.46 12.22
C ASN A 86 -11.24 -6.93 12.32
N LYS A 87 -10.71 -6.28 11.27
CA LYS A 87 -10.47 -4.83 11.20
C LYS A 87 -10.87 -4.24 9.84
N LEU A 88 -10.96 -2.91 9.78
CA LEU A 88 -11.19 -2.16 8.53
C LEU A 88 -9.95 -2.21 7.63
N GLY A 89 -10.17 -2.27 6.31
CA GLY A 89 -9.12 -2.45 5.31
C GLY A 89 -8.74 -3.92 5.14
N LYS A 90 -8.88 -4.45 3.93
CA LYS A 90 -8.54 -5.83 3.54
C LYS A 90 -7.96 -5.77 2.14
#